data_AF-A0A1I3GLS1-F1
#
_entry.id   AF-A0A1I3GLS1-F1
#
_cell.length_a   1.000
_cell.length_b   1.000
_cell.length_c   1.000
_cell.angle_alpha   90.00
_cell.angle_beta   90.00
_cell.angle_gamma   90.00
#
_symmetry.space_group_name_H-M   'P 1'
#
loop_
_entity.id
_entity.type
_entity.pdbx_description
1 polymer ?
#
loop_
_entity_poly.entity_id
_entity_poly.type
_entity_poly.pdbx_seq_one_letter_code
_entity_poly.pdbx_strand_id
1 'polypeptide(L)'
;MAHLVEQMAYVGDTPWHGLGQQLSAHQPLEVWQQQAGMNWHIEETPVRFIVDAASHLGSIHSFPEQKVLFRSDTQAPLSVVSQRYKVVQPQEVLKFYRDLTEYAGYELETAGVLKGGRKFWALARSGLSTSLKGKDEVRGYLLLATSCDGSLTTVATPTTVRVVCNCSGQLIPDSVLSFSSANAGGIPALNAWGRWRL
;
A
#
# COMPACT_ATOMS: atom_id res chain seq x y z
N MET A 1 21.96 4.22 -3.23
CA MET A 1 20.99 4.15 -2.11
C MET A 1 20.09 2.94 -2.35
N ALA A 2 19.89 2.08 -1.35
CA ALA A 2 19.05 0.89 -1.50
C ALA A 2 17.57 1.30 -1.53
N HIS A 3 16.87 1.00 -2.61
CA HIS A 3 15.41 1.08 -2.67
C HIS A 3 14.83 -0.24 -2.15
N LEU A 4 13.79 -0.18 -1.33
CA LEU A 4 13.06 -1.39 -0.88
C LEU A 4 11.91 -1.77 -1.81
N VAL A 5 11.93 -1.21 -3.03
CA VAL A 5 10.95 -1.48 -4.09
C VAL A 5 11.15 -2.90 -4.59
N GLU A 6 10.08 -3.68 -4.48
CA GLU A 6 9.99 -4.99 -5.15
C GLU A 6 9.50 -4.77 -6.58
N GLN A 7 8.35 -4.12 -6.72
CA GLN A 7 7.77 -3.76 -8.00
C GLN A 7 6.89 -2.51 -7.84
N MET A 8 6.87 -1.67 -8.87
CA MET A 8 6.02 -0.48 -8.91
C MET A 8 5.69 -0.11 -10.35
N ALA A 9 4.60 0.64 -10.53
CA ALA A 9 4.24 1.28 -11.78
C ALA A 9 4.09 2.80 -11.57
N TYR A 10 4.29 3.57 -12.64
CA TYR A 10 4.18 5.01 -12.61
C TYR A 10 3.66 5.59 -13.93
N VAL A 11 3.04 6.76 -13.84
CA VAL A 11 2.67 7.64 -14.96
C VAL A 11 3.48 8.93 -14.87
N GLY A 12 3.78 9.53 -16.02
CA GLY A 12 4.53 10.78 -16.10
C GLY A 12 6.03 10.58 -15.92
N ASP A 13 6.66 11.44 -15.12
CA ASP A 13 8.13 11.50 -15.02
C ASP A 13 8.73 10.22 -14.43
N THR A 14 9.90 9.82 -14.93
CA THR A 14 10.61 8.64 -14.42
C THR A 14 11.01 8.83 -12.94
N PRO A 15 10.76 7.85 -12.06
CA PRO A 15 11.26 7.86 -10.68
C PRO A 15 12.78 8.09 -10.62
N TRP A 16 13.26 8.77 -9.58
CA TRP A 16 14.68 9.14 -9.45
C TRP A 16 15.65 7.94 -9.47
N HIS A 17 15.19 6.75 -9.06
CA HIS A 17 15.98 5.52 -9.07
C HIS A 17 15.89 4.76 -10.41
N GLY A 18 15.09 5.23 -11.37
CA GLY A 18 14.95 4.64 -12.70
C GLY A 18 14.26 3.26 -12.74
N LEU A 19 13.54 2.88 -11.69
CA LEU A 19 12.83 1.59 -11.64
C LEU A 19 11.32 1.78 -11.74
N GLY A 20 10.65 0.69 -12.10
CA GLY A 20 9.20 0.62 -12.22
C GLY A 20 8.76 0.53 -13.67
N GLN A 21 7.49 0.23 -13.85
CA GLN A 21 6.86 0.10 -15.14
C GLN A 21 6.16 1.41 -15.51
N GLN A 22 6.59 2.03 -16.60
CA GLN A 22 5.94 3.24 -17.10
C GLN A 22 4.60 2.87 -17.76
N LEU A 23 3.55 3.54 -17.34
CA LEU A 23 2.20 3.41 -17.86
C LEU A 23 1.79 4.71 -18.57
N SER A 24 0.90 4.60 -19.55
CA SER A 24 0.18 5.78 -20.03
C SER A 24 -0.86 6.24 -18.99
N ALA A 25 -1.32 7.48 -19.11
CA ALA A 25 -2.43 7.96 -18.30
C ALA A 25 -3.71 7.13 -18.52
N HIS A 26 -4.60 7.13 -17.53
CA HIS A 26 -5.92 6.49 -17.55
C HIS A 26 -5.93 4.98 -17.85
N GLN A 27 -4.85 4.27 -17.52
CA GLN A 27 -4.83 2.80 -17.61
C GLN A 27 -5.81 2.18 -16.61
N PRO A 28 -6.47 1.07 -16.97
CA PRO A 28 -7.44 0.41 -16.12
C PRO A 28 -6.75 -0.24 -14.91
N LEU A 29 -7.52 -0.50 -13.84
CA LEU A 29 -6.98 -1.01 -12.57
C LEU A 29 -6.25 -2.35 -12.74
N GLU A 30 -6.68 -3.20 -13.67
CA GLU A 30 -6.09 -4.50 -13.93
C GLU A 30 -4.64 -4.37 -14.42
N VAL A 31 -4.37 -3.34 -15.23
CA VAL A 31 -3.01 -3.00 -15.68
C VAL A 31 -2.19 -2.52 -14.49
N TRP A 32 -2.75 -1.65 -13.63
CA TRP A 32 -2.08 -1.23 -12.40
C TRP A 32 -1.76 -2.41 -11.48
N GLN A 33 -2.71 -3.33 -11.27
CA GLN A 33 -2.50 -4.52 -10.44
C GLN A 33 -1.30 -5.34 -10.92
N GLN A 34 -1.23 -5.60 -12.23
CA GLN A 34 -0.14 -6.38 -12.80
C GLN A 34 1.20 -5.63 -12.74
N GLN A 35 1.21 -4.39 -13.21
CA GLN A 35 2.45 -3.65 -13.42
C GLN A 35 3.06 -3.11 -12.11
N ALA A 36 2.22 -2.80 -11.12
CA ALA A 36 2.65 -2.43 -9.77
C ALA A 36 3.00 -3.64 -8.87
N GLY A 37 2.83 -4.87 -9.36
CA GLY A 37 3.09 -6.09 -8.59
C GLY A 37 2.07 -6.35 -7.48
N MET A 38 0.82 -5.95 -7.67
CA MET A 38 -0.31 -6.11 -6.74
C MET A 38 -1.34 -7.16 -7.20
N ASN A 39 -1.04 -7.95 -8.23
CA ASN A 39 -1.94 -8.98 -8.78
C ASN A 39 -1.84 -10.32 -8.01
N TRP A 40 -2.09 -10.27 -6.70
CA TRP A 40 -2.13 -11.41 -5.80
C TRP A 40 -3.00 -11.05 -4.59
N HIS A 41 -3.39 -12.04 -3.79
CA HIS A 41 -4.12 -11.82 -2.55
C HIS A 41 -3.34 -12.38 -1.37
N ILE A 42 -3.59 -11.79 -0.21
CA ILE A 42 -3.07 -12.26 1.07
C ILE A 42 -3.95 -13.41 1.51
N GLU A 43 -3.35 -14.57 1.65
CA GLU A 43 -3.93 -15.76 2.25
C GLU A 43 -3.54 -15.86 3.72
N GLU A 44 -4.37 -16.54 4.51
CA GLU A 44 -4.14 -16.71 5.94
C GLU A 44 -4.35 -18.14 6.42
N THR A 45 -3.52 -18.57 7.37
CA THR A 45 -3.61 -19.90 7.99
C THR A 45 -3.21 -19.84 9.46
N PRO A 46 -3.78 -20.65 10.36
CA PRO A 46 -3.33 -20.71 11.75
C PRO A 46 -1.82 -20.99 11.85
N VAL A 47 -1.16 -20.36 12.82
CA VAL A 47 0.25 -20.66 13.10
C VAL A 47 0.40 -22.12 13.51
N ARG A 48 1.40 -22.80 12.94
CA ARG A 48 1.80 -24.15 13.33
C ARG A 48 3.29 -24.16 13.68
N PHE A 49 3.67 -24.92 14.70
CA PHE A 49 5.05 -25.10 15.13
C PHE A 49 5.34 -26.57 15.39
N ILE A 50 6.62 -26.95 15.23
CA ILE A 50 7.08 -28.33 15.37
C ILE A 50 7.89 -28.43 16.66
N VAL A 51 7.56 -29.41 17.50
CA VAL A 51 8.30 -29.75 18.72
C VAL A 51 9.01 -31.10 18.50
N ASP A 52 10.20 -31.28 19.09
CA ASP A 52 10.99 -32.53 19.03
C ASP A 52 11.42 -32.98 17.61
N ALA A 53 11.93 -32.04 16.81
CA ALA A 53 12.36 -32.28 15.43
C ALA A 53 13.62 -33.18 15.26
N ALA A 54 14.16 -33.75 16.36
CA ALA A 54 15.49 -34.36 16.37
C ALA A 54 15.57 -35.82 15.91
N SER A 55 14.46 -36.58 15.80
CA SER A 55 14.59 -37.99 15.39
C SER A 55 13.53 -38.57 14.45
N HIS A 56 12.26 -38.18 14.47
CA HIS A 56 11.27 -38.58 13.45
C HIS A 56 10.12 -37.58 13.51
N LEU A 57 9.62 -37.08 12.36
CA LEU A 57 8.56 -36.06 12.21
C LEU A 57 8.04 -35.50 13.55
N GLY A 58 8.67 -34.42 14.04
CA GLY A 58 8.27 -33.79 15.30
C GLY A 58 6.76 -33.49 15.33
N SER A 59 6.17 -33.44 16.51
CA SER A 59 4.73 -33.21 16.65
C SER A 59 4.37 -31.80 16.14
N ILE A 60 3.36 -31.73 15.28
CA ILE A 60 2.83 -30.47 14.77
C ILE A 60 1.79 -29.94 15.76
N HIS A 61 2.11 -28.82 16.41
CA HIS A 61 1.19 -28.08 17.26
C HIS A 61 0.64 -26.88 16.50
N SER A 62 -0.57 -26.45 16.85
CA SER A 62 -1.21 -25.25 16.29
C SER A 62 -1.38 -24.19 17.37
N PHE A 63 -1.26 -22.92 16.98
CA PHE A 63 -1.53 -21.76 17.84
C PHE A 63 -2.62 -20.90 17.18
N PRO A 64 -3.91 -21.29 17.30
CA PRO A 64 -5.01 -20.72 16.51
C PRO A 64 -5.35 -19.26 16.85
N GLU A 65 -4.86 -18.71 17.96
CA GLU A 65 -4.99 -17.30 18.32
C GLU A 65 -4.12 -16.39 17.43
N GLN A 66 -3.18 -16.97 16.68
CA GLN A 66 -2.33 -16.30 15.70
C GLN A 66 -2.51 -16.94 14.32
N LYS A 67 -2.40 -16.11 13.28
CA LYS A 67 -2.41 -16.53 11.89
C LYS A 67 -1.19 -16.01 11.15
N VAL A 68 -0.67 -16.84 10.25
CA VAL A 68 0.36 -16.47 9.28
C VAL A 68 -0.36 -15.89 8.06
N LEU A 69 0.11 -14.73 7.61
CA LEU A 69 -0.26 -14.14 6.34
C LEU A 69 0.81 -14.48 5.30
N PHE A 70 0.41 -14.90 4.11
CA PHE A 70 1.31 -15.25 3.03
C PHE A 70 0.71 -14.90 1.67
N ARG A 71 1.56 -14.82 0.64
CA ARG A 71 1.10 -14.48 -0.71
C ARG A 71 0.49 -15.70 -1.40
N SER A 72 -0.63 -15.51 -2.08
CA SER A 72 -1.28 -16.56 -2.88
C SER A 72 -0.43 -17.07 -4.05
N ASP A 73 0.45 -16.23 -4.61
CA ASP A 73 1.21 -16.52 -5.84
C ASP A 73 2.51 -17.30 -5.60
N THR A 74 3.22 -16.94 -4.53
CA THR A 74 4.58 -17.40 -4.23
C THR A 74 4.64 -18.18 -2.92
N GLN A 75 3.56 -18.19 -2.14
CA GLN A 75 3.51 -18.71 -0.78
C GLN A 75 4.52 -18.02 0.17
N ALA A 76 5.07 -16.88 -0.24
CA ALA A 76 6.06 -16.17 0.55
C ALA A 76 5.40 -15.63 1.83
N PRO A 77 6.03 -15.83 3.01
CA PRO A 77 5.50 -15.35 4.28
C PRO A 77 5.57 -13.82 4.36
N LEU A 78 4.47 -13.21 4.82
CA LEU A 78 4.34 -11.76 4.96
C LEU A 78 4.44 -11.34 6.43
N SER A 79 3.63 -11.95 7.31
CA SER A 79 3.62 -11.63 8.74
C SER A 79 2.94 -12.71 9.57
N VAL A 80 3.12 -12.65 10.88
CA VAL A 80 2.26 -13.32 11.87
C VAL A 80 1.46 -12.24 12.58
N VAL A 81 0.14 -12.44 12.67
CA VAL A 81 -0.78 -11.48 13.30
C VAL A 81 -1.79 -12.21 14.17
N SER A 82 -2.43 -11.49 15.09
CA SER A 82 -3.53 -12.06 15.88
C SER A 82 -4.71 -12.45 14.99
N GLN A 83 -5.50 -13.44 15.43
CA GLN A 83 -6.67 -13.91 14.68
C GLN A 83 -7.69 -12.79 14.36
N ARG A 84 -7.80 -11.78 15.24
CA ARG A 84 -8.68 -10.60 15.06
C ARG A 84 -8.16 -9.55 14.07
N TYR A 85 -6.95 -9.70 13.54
CA TYR A 85 -6.38 -8.73 12.60
C TYR A 85 -7.16 -8.75 11.29
N LYS A 86 -7.59 -7.57 10.85
CA LYS A 86 -8.27 -7.42 9.56
C LYS A 86 -7.21 -7.23 8.48
N VAL A 87 -7.23 -8.07 7.47
CA VAL A 87 -6.29 -7.96 6.35
C VAL A 87 -6.85 -6.98 5.33
N VAL A 88 -6.06 -5.98 4.94
CA VAL A 88 -6.34 -5.16 3.75
C VAL A 88 -5.75 -5.87 2.55
N GLN A 89 -6.54 -6.09 1.51
CA GLN A 89 -6.04 -6.74 0.30
C GLN A 89 -5.36 -5.71 -0.64
N PRO A 90 -4.30 -6.08 -1.39
CA PRO A 90 -3.67 -5.16 -2.36
C PRO A 90 -4.67 -4.56 -3.35
N GLN A 91 -5.64 -5.37 -3.81
CA GLN A 91 -6.71 -4.90 -4.69
C GLN A 91 -7.62 -3.86 -4.02
N GLU A 92 -7.86 -3.94 -2.71
CA GLU A 92 -8.70 -2.96 -2.00
C GLU A 92 -8.07 -1.57 -2.02
N VAL A 93 -6.73 -1.48 -1.94
CA VAL A 93 -6.00 -0.21 -2.05
C VAL A 93 -6.18 0.43 -3.42
N LEU A 94 -6.11 -0.36 -4.50
CA LEU A 94 -6.35 0.16 -5.86
C LEU A 94 -7.82 0.52 -6.09
N LYS A 95 -8.75 -0.29 -5.58
CA LYS A 95 -10.19 0.00 -5.65
C LYS A 95 -10.55 1.31 -4.95
N PHE A 96 -9.97 1.59 -3.79
CA PHE A 96 -10.14 2.87 -3.10
C PHE A 96 -9.82 4.07 -4.00
N TYR A 97 -8.75 3.98 -4.80
CA TYR A 97 -8.40 5.05 -5.74
C TYR A 97 -9.32 5.15 -6.93
N ARG A 98 -9.82 4.04 -7.48
CA ARG A 98 -10.86 4.11 -8.52
C ARG A 98 -12.09 4.86 -8.03
N ASP A 99 -12.55 4.56 -6.82
CA ASP A 99 -13.71 5.24 -6.26
C ASP A 99 -13.42 6.76 -6.11
N LEU A 100 -12.20 7.14 -5.70
CA LEU A 100 -11.78 8.56 -5.68
C LEU A 100 -11.68 9.20 -7.07
N THR A 101 -11.20 8.46 -8.07
CA THR A 101 -11.16 8.90 -9.46
C THR A 101 -12.57 9.21 -9.97
N GLU A 102 -13.51 8.31 -9.73
CA GLU A 102 -14.91 8.44 -10.16
C GLU A 102 -15.64 9.60 -9.47
N TYR A 103 -15.41 9.82 -8.17
CA TYR A 103 -16.13 10.84 -7.40
C TYR A 103 -15.46 12.21 -7.35
N ALA A 104 -14.13 12.28 -7.46
CA ALA A 104 -13.35 13.50 -7.20
C ALA A 104 -12.32 13.83 -8.29
N GLY A 105 -12.26 13.07 -9.38
CA GLY A 105 -11.36 13.35 -10.51
C GLY A 105 -9.88 13.11 -10.22
N TYR A 106 -9.58 12.28 -9.22
CA TYR A 106 -8.21 11.91 -8.88
C TYR A 106 -7.61 11.01 -9.96
N GLU A 107 -6.31 11.13 -10.22
CA GLU A 107 -5.61 10.30 -11.20
C GLU A 107 -4.48 9.53 -10.53
N LEU A 108 -4.51 8.19 -10.63
CA LEU A 108 -3.41 7.35 -10.16
C LEU A 108 -2.11 7.72 -10.88
N GLU A 109 -1.07 8.04 -10.11
CA GLU A 109 0.22 8.47 -10.64
C GLU A 109 1.31 7.45 -10.35
N THR A 110 1.31 6.85 -9.16
CA THR A 110 2.26 5.80 -8.78
C THR A 110 1.61 4.78 -7.86
N ALA A 111 2.02 3.53 -7.97
CA ALA A 111 1.62 2.47 -7.05
C ALA A 111 2.71 1.39 -7.01
N GLY A 112 2.85 0.73 -5.86
CA GLY A 112 3.80 -0.38 -5.78
C GLY A 112 3.81 -1.13 -4.46
N VAL A 113 4.64 -2.15 -4.46
CA VAL A 113 4.90 -3.06 -3.35
C VAL A 113 6.34 -2.87 -2.86
N LEU A 114 6.49 -2.84 -1.54
CA LEU A 114 7.75 -2.70 -0.84
C LEU A 114 7.99 -3.86 0.11
N LYS A 115 9.26 -4.13 0.40
CA LYS A 115 9.69 -5.11 1.41
C LYS A 115 9.12 -6.52 1.18
N GLY A 116 9.07 -7.01 -0.06
CA GLY A 116 8.66 -8.41 -0.31
C GLY A 116 7.17 -8.66 -0.08
N GLY A 117 6.28 -7.75 -0.50
CA GLY A 117 4.83 -7.85 -0.28
C GLY A 117 4.32 -7.24 1.02
N ARG A 118 5.19 -6.97 1.99
CA ARG A 118 4.76 -6.60 3.35
C ARG A 118 4.14 -5.21 3.46
N LYS A 119 4.46 -4.31 2.53
CA LYS A 119 3.86 -2.97 2.45
C LYS A 119 3.46 -2.66 1.02
N PHE A 120 2.30 -2.06 0.85
CA PHE A 120 1.83 -1.60 -0.45
C PHE A 120 1.27 -0.19 -0.32
N TRP A 121 1.40 0.57 -1.40
CA TRP A 121 1.06 1.97 -1.42
C TRP A 121 0.62 2.39 -2.82
N ALA A 122 -0.18 3.45 -2.87
CA ALA A 122 -0.56 4.13 -4.10
C ALA A 122 -0.67 5.63 -3.84
N LEU A 123 -0.46 6.42 -4.88
CA LEU A 123 -0.53 7.87 -4.88
C LEU A 123 -1.39 8.29 -6.07
N ALA A 124 -2.36 9.15 -5.80
CA ALA A 124 -3.13 9.79 -6.86
C ALA A 124 -2.99 11.30 -6.77
N ARG A 125 -2.91 11.95 -7.94
CA ARG A 125 -2.96 13.39 -8.10
C ARG A 125 -4.40 13.85 -7.94
N SER A 126 -4.62 14.91 -7.17
CA SER A 126 -5.97 15.42 -6.86
C SER A 126 -6.55 16.39 -7.89
N GLY A 127 -5.77 16.76 -8.91
CA GLY A 127 -6.09 17.85 -9.83
C GLY A 127 -5.91 19.26 -9.24
N LEU A 128 -5.73 19.40 -7.93
CA LEU A 128 -5.45 20.68 -7.29
C LEU A 128 -3.99 21.09 -7.56
N SER A 129 -3.78 22.34 -8.00
CA SER A 129 -2.47 22.96 -8.02
C SER A 129 -2.52 24.41 -7.57
N THR A 130 -1.41 24.90 -7.03
CA THR A 130 -1.23 26.30 -6.66
C THR A 130 0.11 26.80 -7.19
N SER A 131 0.11 28.01 -7.73
CA SER A 131 1.33 28.66 -8.18
C SER A 131 1.86 29.53 -7.04
N LEU A 132 3.09 29.25 -6.61
CA LEU A 132 3.80 30.14 -5.70
C LEU A 132 4.31 31.37 -6.48
N LYS A 133 4.74 32.42 -5.77
CA LYS A 133 5.34 33.61 -6.43
C LYS A 133 6.47 33.16 -7.37
N GLY A 134 6.25 33.27 -8.69
CA GLY A 134 7.15 32.74 -9.72
C GLY A 134 6.41 31.82 -10.70
N LYS A 135 7.15 30.86 -11.30
CA LYS A 135 6.62 29.80 -12.18
C LYS A 135 6.55 28.43 -11.48
N ASP A 136 6.70 28.40 -10.16
CA ASP A 136 6.73 27.16 -9.39
C ASP A 136 5.30 26.69 -9.09
N GLU A 137 4.89 25.61 -9.75
CA GLU A 137 3.61 24.95 -9.56
C GLU A 137 3.74 23.85 -8.48
N VAL A 138 2.94 23.96 -7.42
CA VAL A 138 2.81 22.93 -6.39
C VAL A 138 1.52 22.14 -6.65
N ARG A 139 1.65 20.82 -6.78
CA ARG A 139 0.53 19.90 -7.05
C ARG A 139 0.08 19.20 -5.79
N GLY A 140 -1.22 18.96 -5.67
CA GLY A 140 -1.83 18.17 -4.61
C GLY A 140 -1.92 16.69 -4.97
N TYR A 141 -1.65 15.85 -3.98
CA TYR A 141 -1.72 14.40 -4.06
C TYR A 141 -2.41 13.82 -2.82
N LEU A 142 -2.87 12.58 -2.95
CA LEU A 142 -3.28 11.75 -1.83
C LEU A 142 -2.50 10.43 -1.86
N LEU A 143 -1.74 10.18 -0.81
CA LEU A 143 -0.98 8.95 -0.60
C LEU A 143 -1.76 8.01 0.30
N LEU A 144 -1.92 6.75 -0.09
CA LEU A 144 -2.42 5.68 0.77
C LEU A 144 -1.31 4.67 0.93
N ALA A 145 -0.98 4.34 2.18
CA ALA A 145 -0.01 3.33 2.51
C ALA A 145 -0.55 2.39 3.60
N THR A 146 -0.23 1.11 3.49
CA THR A 146 -0.63 0.11 4.49
C THR A 146 0.44 -0.99 4.64
N SER A 147 0.33 -1.76 5.71
CA SER A 147 1.22 -2.88 6.03
C SER A 147 0.43 -4.16 6.35
N CYS A 148 1.05 -5.30 6.07
CA CYS A 148 0.49 -6.61 6.38
C CYS A 148 0.62 -6.99 7.86
N ASP A 149 1.56 -6.38 8.59
CA ASP A 149 1.94 -6.76 9.95
C ASP A 149 1.32 -5.87 11.05
N GLY A 150 0.50 -4.89 10.66
CA GLY A 150 -0.02 -3.88 11.57
C GLY A 150 1.01 -2.87 12.07
N SER A 151 2.26 -2.92 11.59
CA SER A 151 3.31 -1.94 11.96
C SER A 151 3.02 -0.53 11.43
N LEU A 152 2.19 -0.46 10.39
CA LEU A 152 1.66 0.76 9.80
C LEU A 152 0.14 0.64 9.76
N THR A 153 -0.53 1.54 10.47
CA THR A 153 -1.97 1.73 10.28
C THR A 153 -2.22 2.14 8.84
N THR A 154 -3.24 1.58 8.20
CA THR A 154 -3.66 2.06 6.89
C THR A 154 -3.99 3.54 6.99
N VAL A 155 -3.21 4.34 6.30
CA VAL A 155 -3.24 5.79 6.37
C VAL A 155 -3.43 6.33 4.98
N ALA A 156 -4.26 7.35 4.88
CA ALA A 156 -4.37 8.18 3.69
C ALA A 156 -4.00 9.62 4.05
N THR A 157 -2.99 10.15 3.38
CA THR A 157 -2.31 11.41 3.71
C THR A 157 -2.29 12.30 2.47
N PRO A 158 -2.97 13.46 2.49
CA PRO A 158 -2.76 14.49 1.48
C PRO A 158 -1.28 14.88 1.45
N THR A 159 -0.68 15.14 0.29
CA THR A 159 0.72 15.56 0.21
C THR A 159 0.93 16.43 -1.02
N THR A 160 1.97 17.26 -1.03
CA THR A 160 2.42 18.00 -2.22
C THR A 160 3.65 17.38 -2.88
N VAL A 161 4.15 16.28 -2.29
CA VAL A 161 5.34 15.57 -2.76
C VAL A 161 4.91 14.33 -3.53
N ARG A 162 5.42 14.21 -4.77
CA ARG A 162 5.28 13.00 -5.57
C ARG A 162 6.08 11.86 -4.95
N VAL A 163 5.38 10.88 -4.38
CA VAL A 163 5.99 9.67 -3.80
C VAL A 163 6.21 8.64 -4.90
N VAL A 164 7.45 8.16 -5.04
CA VAL A 164 7.82 7.11 -6.01
C VAL A 164 8.38 5.87 -5.31
N CYS A 165 9.14 6.05 -4.23
CA CYS A 165 9.58 4.96 -3.37
C CYS A 165 10.07 5.51 -2.03
N ASN A 166 10.16 4.64 -1.02
CA ASN A 166 10.68 4.99 0.29
C ASN A 166 12.18 4.61 0.43
N CYS A 167 13.02 5.54 0.88
CA CYS A 167 14.43 5.26 1.23
C CYS A 167 14.69 5.10 2.75
N SER A 168 13.78 5.56 3.63
CA SER A 168 14.05 5.67 5.08
C SER A 168 13.15 4.82 5.99
N GLY A 169 12.22 4.04 5.43
CA GLY A 169 11.43 3.06 6.20
C GLY A 169 10.09 3.56 6.75
N GLN A 170 9.84 4.89 6.71
CA GLN A 170 8.58 5.52 7.05
C GLN A 170 7.89 5.99 5.76
N LEU A 171 6.69 5.47 5.46
CA LEU A 171 5.98 5.77 4.21
C LEU A 171 5.29 7.14 4.23
N ILE A 172 5.11 7.71 5.43
CA ILE A 172 4.39 8.96 5.66
C ILE A 172 5.44 10.01 6.04
N PRO A 173 5.54 11.14 5.31
CA PRO A 173 6.39 12.25 5.72
C PRO A 173 5.89 12.84 7.06
N ASP A 174 6.80 13.13 8.00
CA ASP A 174 6.50 13.55 9.37
C ASP A 174 5.72 14.88 9.48
N SER A 175 5.56 15.62 8.38
CA SER A 175 5.01 16.98 8.36
C SER A 175 3.55 17.10 7.93
N VAL A 176 2.81 15.98 7.82
CA VAL A 176 1.47 16.03 7.19
C VAL A 176 0.37 15.42 8.04
N LEU A 177 -0.78 16.11 8.07
CA LEU A 177 -2.04 15.62 8.65
C LEU A 177 -2.41 14.30 7.99
N SER A 178 -2.25 13.21 8.72
CA SER A 178 -2.58 11.86 8.30
C SER A 178 -3.92 11.43 8.89
N PHE A 179 -4.79 10.83 8.07
CA PHE A 179 -5.99 10.15 8.56
C PHE A 179 -5.73 8.65 8.58
N SER A 180 -5.85 8.04 9.77
CA SER A 180 -5.66 6.62 9.97
C SER A 180 -6.98 5.93 10.34
N SER A 181 -7.21 4.73 9.84
CA SER A 181 -8.34 3.92 10.34
C SER A 181 -8.14 3.56 11.81
N ALA A 182 -9.17 3.70 12.64
CA ALA A 182 -9.12 3.30 14.06
C ALA A 182 -8.91 1.79 14.27
N ASN A 183 -9.20 0.97 13.24
CA ASN A 183 -8.90 -0.45 13.22
C ASN A 183 -7.64 -0.69 12.38
N ALA A 184 -6.63 -1.34 12.95
CA ALA A 184 -5.48 -1.84 12.22
C ALA A 184 -5.98 -2.74 11.07
N GLY A 185 -5.66 -2.36 9.83
CA GLY A 185 -6.01 -3.12 8.63
C GLY A 185 -7.43 -2.89 8.07
N GLY A 186 -8.02 -1.71 8.28
CA GLY A 186 -9.16 -1.24 7.48
C GLY A 186 -8.77 -0.10 6.55
N ILE A 187 -9.41 0.04 5.38
CA ILE A 187 -9.31 1.27 4.58
C ILE A 187 -10.28 2.31 5.18
N PRO A 188 -9.86 3.59 5.35
CA PRO A 188 -10.76 4.65 5.80
C PRO A 188 -11.98 4.80 4.88
N ALA A 189 -13.19 4.92 5.45
CA ALA A 189 -14.41 5.07 4.66
C ALA A 189 -14.44 6.42 3.91
N LEU A 190 -14.80 6.41 2.62
CA LEU A 190 -14.92 7.60 1.73
C LEU A 190 -15.81 8.71 2.31
N ASN A 191 -16.82 8.34 3.07
CA ASN A 191 -17.78 9.24 3.71
C ASN A 191 -17.17 10.05 4.88
N ALA A 192 -16.04 9.61 5.44
CA ALA A 192 -15.28 10.41 6.40
C ALA A 192 -14.57 11.62 5.73
N TRP A 193 -14.40 11.59 4.41
CA TRP A 193 -13.72 12.62 3.61
C TRP A 193 -14.64 13.77 3.21
N GLY A 194 -15.94 13.53 3.07
CA GLY A 194 -16.94 14.52 2.65
C GLY A 194 -17.19 15.67 3.62
N ARG A 195 -16.60 15.65 4.83
CA ARG A 195 -16.69 16.73 5.83
C ARG A 195 -15.71 17.88 5.63
N TRP A 196 -14.86 17.82 4.60
CA TRP A 196 -13.94 18.89 4.24
C TRP A 196 -14.12 19.28 2.77
N ARG A 197 -15.33 19.74 2.42
CA ARG A 197 -15.43 20.81 1.42
C ARG A 197 -15.04 22.09 2.16
N LEU A 198 -13.88 22.66 1.81
CA LEU A 198 -13.64 24.08 2.06
C LEU A 198 -14.69 24.90 1.30
#